data_AF-A0A9P0CTU2-F1
#
_entry.id   AF-A0A9P0CTU2-F1
#
_cell.length_a   1.000
_cell.length_b   1.000
_cell.length_c   1.000
_cell.angle_alpha   90.00
_cell.angle_beta   90.00
_cell.angle_gamma   90.00
#
_symmetry.space_group_name_H-M   'P 1'
#
loop_
_entity.id
_entity.type
_entity.pdbx_description
1 polymer ?
#
loop_
_entity_poly.entity_id
_entity_poly.type
_entity_poly.pdbx_seq_one_letter_code
_entity_poly.pdbx_strand_id
1 'polypeptide(L)'
;VTVGVLGANLLLILVINSRRYSKYIHSQPRYLLTSLASNDFAMGLFVTPFAIVPSLRHCWPYGELVCQIQALLRGAISQQSAVILICMAMDRYLCMLYPARYHKHSSKKVSLNN
;
A
#
# COMPACT_ATOMS: atom_id res chain seq x y z
N VAL A 1 7.59 -17.28 5.22
CA VAL A 1 7.10 -16.32 4.21
C VAL A 1 6.06 -15.36 4.81
N THR A 2 4.99 -15.85 5.42
CA THR A 2 3.90 -15.03 6.00
C THR A 2 4.37 -14.02 7.05
N VAL A 3 5.22 -14.44 8.00
CA VAL A 3 5.77 -13.54 9.02
C VAL A 3 6.62 -12.43 8.40
N GLY A 4 7.34 -12.75 7.31
CA GLY A 4 8.12 -11.77 6.56
C GLY A 4 7.23 -10.74 5.83
N VAL A 5 6.11 -11.19 5.24
CA VAL A 5 5.13 -10.30 4.59
C VAL A 5 4.45 -9.39 5.61
N LEU A 6 4.05 -9.92 6.78
CA LEU A 6 3.46 -9.12 7.86
C LEU A 6 4.46 -8.10 8.40
N GLY A 7 5.71 -8.51 8.64
CA GLY A 7 6.78 -7.63 9.09
C GLY A 7 7.11 -6.52 8.09
N ALA A 8 7.18 -6.86 6.80
CA ALA A 8 7.44 -5.89 5.73
C ALA A 8 6.32 -4.83 5.64
N ASN A 9 5.04 -5.25 5.67
CA ASN A 9 3.91 -4.32 5.65
C ASN A 9 3.86 -3.42 6.89
N LEU A 10 4.13 -3.97 8.08
CA LEU A 10 4.17 -3.21 9.31
C LEU A 10 5.30 -2.16 9.30
N LEU A 11 6.49 -2.55 8.83
CA LEU A 11 7.60 -1.62 8.64
C LEU A 11 7.25 -0.53 7.63
N LEU A 12 6.55 -0.86 6.54
CA LEU A 12 6.09 0.09 5.53
C LEU A 12 5.16 1.14 6.15
N ILE A 13 4.18 0.71 6.95
CA ILE A 13 3.27 1.60 7.69
C ILE A 13 4.05 2.51 8.66
N LEU A 14 4.98 1.95 9.42
CA LEU A 14 5.82 2.70 10.36
C LEU A 14 6.70 3.74 9.65
N VAL A 15 7.28 3.38 8.51
CA VAL A 15 8.11 4.27 7.70
C VAL A 15 7.28 5.39 7.09
N ILE A 16 6.09 5.11 6.55
CA ILE A 16 5.17 6.14 6.01
C ILE A 16 4.70 7.09 7.11
N ASN A 17 4.42 6.57 8.31
CA ASN A 17 3.96 7.35 9.46
C ASN A 17 5.11 8.13 10.12
N SER A 18 6.36 7.79 9.82
CA SER A 18 7.53 8.50 10.32
C SER A 18 7.52 9.97 9.87
N ARG A 19 7.73 10.88 10.84
CA ARG A 19 7.75 12.35 10.64
C ARG A 19 8.79 12.80 9.61
N ARG A 20 9.83 11.99 9.37
CA ARG A 20 10.88 12.21 8.36
C ARG A 20 10.35 12.09 6.94
N TYR A 21 9.68 10.98 6.60
CA TYR A 21 9.08 10.79 5.26
C TYR A 21 7.82 11.63 5.06
N SER A 22 7.24 12.11 6.15
CA SER A 22 6.05 12.94 6.13
C SER A 22 6.16 14.25 5.38
N LYS A 23 7.37 14.80 5.29
CA LYS A 23 7.64 16.04 4.58
C LYS A 23 7.85 15.85 3.08
N TYR A 24 8.14 14.63 2.63
CA TYR A 24 8.55 14.36 1.23
C TYR A 24 7.42 13.75 0.40
N ILE A 25 6.42 13.16 1.02
CA ILE A 25 5.30 12.51 0.32
C ILE A 25 4.02 13.33 0.53
N HIS A 26 3.36 13.69 -0.57
CA HIS A 26 2.04 14.34 -0.56
C HIS A 26 1.01 13.54 0.25
N SER A 27 0.03 14.20 0.88
CA SER A 27 -0.98 13.50 1.69
C SER A 27 -1.75 12.42 0.92
N GLN A 28 -2.04 12.63 -0.37
CA GLN A 28 -2.81 11.69 -1.21
C GLN A 28 -2.18 10.29 -1.31
N PRO A 29 -0.92 10.13 -1.79
CA PRO A 29 -0.29 8.81 -1.89
C PRO A 29 -0.09 8.11 -0.54
N ARG A 30 -0.08 8.83 0.59
CA ARG A 30 0.14 8.23 1.92
C ARG A 30 -1.07 7.45 2.41
N TYR A 31 -2.27 8.00 2.22
CA TYR A 31 -3.50 7.27 2.56
C TYR A 31 -3.65 6.01 1.71
N LEU A 32 -3.38 6.11 0.40
CA LEU A 32 -3.40 4.97 -0.52
C LEU A 32 -2.42 3.86 -0.09
N LEU A 33 -1.19 4.23 0.24
CA LEU A 33 -0.15 3.27 0.63
C LEU A 33 -0.42 2.63 2.00
N THR A 34 -1.04 3.37 2.91
CA THR A 34 -1.42 2.84 4.24
C THR A 34 -2.60 1.88 4.12
N SER A 35 -3.60 2.18 3.27
CA SER A 35 -4.72 1.28 2.97
C SER A 35 -4.28 0.01 2.22
N LEU A 36 -3.26 0.11 1.36
CA LEU A 36 -2.65 -1.06 0.73
C LEU A 36 -2.05 -1.99 1.79
N ALA A 37 -1.16 -1.45 2.62
CA ALA A 37 -0.45 -2.22 3.63
C ALA A 37 -1.38 -2.83 4.70
N SER A 38 -2.48 -2.15 5.04
CA SER A 38 -3.50 -2.73 5.95
C SER A 38 -4.28 -3.86 5.29
N ASN A 39 -4.61 -3.76 3.99
CA ASN A 39 -5.20 -4.86 3.22
C ASN A 39 -4.28 -6.07 3.14
N ASP A 40 -3.00 -5.86 2.84
CA ASP A 40 -2.00 -6.94 2.78
C ASP A 40 -1.80 -7.61 4.14
N PHE A 41 -1.84 -6.84 5.23
CA PHE A 41 -1.81 -7.38 6.58
C PHE A 41 -3.06 -8.22 6.89
N ALA A 42 -4.25 -7.69 6.57
CA ALA A 42 -5.52 -8.40 6.75
C ALA A 42 -5.56 -9.68 5.90
N MET A 43 -5.10 -9.65 4.66
CA MET A 43 -4.89 -10.83 3.82
C MET A 43 -3.95 -11.84 4.46
N GLY A 44 -2.76 -11.40 4.90
CA GLY A 44 -1.79 -12.27 5.54
C GLY A 44 -2.34 -12.96 6.78
N LEU A 45 -3.18 -12.26 7.55
CA LEU A 45 -3.76 -12.75 8.79
C LEU A 45 -5.03 -13.59 8.58
N PHE A 46 -5.88 -13.26 7.61
CA PHE A 46 -7.14 -13.99 7.37
C PHE A 46 -6.99 -15.00 6.24
N VAL A 47 -6.49 -14.62 5.06
CA VAL A 47 -6.42 -15.53 3.92
C VAL A 47 -5.44 -16.68 4.16
N THR A 48 -4.32 -16.45 4.84
CA THR A 48 -3.34 -17.52 5.06
C THR A 48 -3.83 -18.64 5.98
N PRO A 49 -4.29 -18.38 7.23
CA PRO A 49 -4.77 -19.47 8.08
C PRO A 49 -6.04 -20.14 7.53
N PHE A 50 -6.94 -19.37 6.91
CA PHE A 50 -8.13 -19.93 6.26
C PHE A 50 -7.80 -20.76 5.01
N ALA A 51 -6.66 -20.53 4.35
CA ALA A 51 -6.18 -21.39 3.26
C ALA A 51 -5.42 -22.62 3.77
N ILE A 52 -4.68 -22.51 4.87
CA ILE A 52 -3.88 -23.63 5.43
C ILE A 52 -4.76 -24.73 6.00
N VAL A 53 -5.83 -24.39 6.71
CA VAL A 53 -6.73 -25.37 7.34
C VAL A 53 -7.36 -26.35 6.34
N PRO A 54 -7.95 -25.91 5.20
CA PRO A 54 -8.45 -26.81 4.18
C PRO A 54 -7.35 -27.56 3.43
N SER A 55 -6.14 -26.99 3.29
CA SER A 55 -5.00 -27.73 2.75
C SER A 55 -4.55 -28.89 3.65
N LEU A 56 -4.66 -28.75 4.97
CA LEU A 56 -4.32 -29.81 5.93
C LEU A 56 -5.43 -30.86 6.09
N ARG A 57 -6.70 -30.45 5.99
CA ARG A 57 -7.87 -31.33 6.17
C ARG A 57 -8.42 -31.90 4.86
N HIS A 58 -7.90 -31.46 3.70
CA HIS A 58 -8.44 -31.71 2.35
C HIS A 58 -9.96 -31.46 2.19
N CYS A 59 -10.55 -30.70 3.10
CA CYS A 59 -11.97 -30.41 3.17
C CYS A 59 -12.15 -28.98 3.68
N TRP A 60 -13.20 -28.29 3.25
CA TRP A 60 -13.51 -26.91 3.64
C TRP A 60 -14.47 -26.87 4.85
N PRO A 61 -13.99 -26.66 6.09
CA PRO A 61 -14.84 -26.75 7.27
C PRO A 61 -15.61 -25.45 7.57
N TYR A 62 -15.32 -24.35 6.88
CA TYR A 62 -15.85 -23.01 7.20
C TYR A 62 -17.16 -22.65 6.47
N GLY A 63 -17.66 -23.55 5.61
CA GLY A 63 -18.88 -23.35 4.81
C GLY A 63 -18.70 -22.46 3.56
N GLU A 64 -19.70 -22.48 2.68
CA GLU A 64 -19.71 -21.84 1.35
C GLU A 64 -19.56 -20.30 1.44
N LEU A 65 -20.22 -19.67 2.41
CA LEU A 65 -20.21 -18.21 2.58
C LEU A 65 -18.80 -17.65 2.78
N VAL A 66 -17.99 -18.30 3.62
CA VAL A 66 -16.60 -17.88 3.87
C VAL A 66 -15.75 -18.04 2.61
N CYS A 67 -15.98 -19.08 1.82
CA CYS A 67 -15.30 -19.28 0.54
C CYS A 67 -15.58 -18.11 -0.42
N GLN A 68 -16.86 -17.74 -0.57
CA GLN A 68 -17.27 -16.62 -1.43
C GLN A 68 -16.68 -15.28 -0.96
N ILE A 69 -16.76 -14.98 0.35
CA ILE A 69 -16.20 -13.75 0.92
C ILE A 69 -14.68 -13.69 0.66
N GLN A 70 -13.98 -14.80 0.88
CA GLN A 70 -12.54 -14.87 0.67
C GLN A 70 -12.15 -14.68 -0.81
N ALA A 71 -12.95 -15.20 -1.74
CA ALA A 71 -12.76 -14.98 -3.17
C ALA A 71 -13.01 -13.52 -3.58
N LEU A 72 -14.08 -12.91 -3.07
CA LEU A 72 -14.39 -11.50 -3.31
C LEU A 72 -13.31 -10.57 -2.74
N LEU A 73 -12.85 -10.82 -1.51
CA LEU A 73 -11.78 -10.06 -0.87
C LEU A 73 -10.48 -10.16 -1.68
N ARG A 74 -10.16 -11.35 -2.21
CA ARG A 74 -9.04 -11.54 -3.14
C ARG A 74 -9.14 -10.68 -4.39
N GLY A 75 -10.30 -10.66 -5.03
CA GLY A 75 -10.55 -9.81 -6.20
C GLY A 75 -10.49 -8.32 -5.89
N ALA A 76 -11.08 -7.89 -4.77
CA ALA A 76 -11.11 -6.49 -4.38
C ALA A 76 -9.70 -5.95 -4.08
N ILE A 77 -8.85 -6.73 -3.41
CA ILE A 77 -7.49 -6.31 -3.04
C ILE A 77 -6.57 -6.26 -4.27
N SER A 78 -6.70 -7.18 -5.21
CA SER A 78 -5.93 -7.13 -6.46
C SER A 78 -6.29 -5.89 -7.28
N GLN A 79 -7.57 -5.56 -7.38
CA GLN A 79 -8.04 -4.34 -8.03
C GLN A 79 -7.53 -3.08 -7.33
N GLN A 80 -7.63 -3.01 -6.00
CA GLN A 80 -7.11 -1.88 -5.21
C GLN A 80 -5.60 -1.69 -5.43
N SER A 81 -4.83 -2.78 -5.43
CA SER A 81 -3.39 -2.75 -5.66
C SER A 81 -3.05 -2.21 -7.06
N ALA A 82 -3.77 -2.66 -8.09
CA ALA A 82 -3.60 -2.18 -9.45
C ALA A 82 -3.88 -0.67 -9.56
N VAL A 83 -4.98 -0.19 -8.97
CA VAL A 83 -5.32 1.24 -8.94
C VAL A 83 -4.23 2.06 -8.24
N ILE A 84 -3.72 1.57 -7.11
CA ILE A 84 -2.67 2.24 -6.33
C ILE A 84 -1.35 2.33 -7.13
N LEU A 85 -0.97 1.27 -7.86
CA LEU A 85 0.19 1.28 -8.75
C LEU A 85 0.02 2.28 -9.90
N ILE A 86 -1.18 2.33 -10.51
CA ILE A 86 -1.49 3.30 -11.58
C ILE A 86 -1.42 4.73 -11.04
N CYS A 87 -1.97 5.01 -9.86
CA CYS A 87 -1.86 6.31 -9.22
C CYS A 87 -0.41 6.72 -8.94
N MET A 88 0.43 5.78 -8.47
CA MET A 88 1.86 6.03 -8.27
C MET A 88 2.60 6.31 -9.59
N ALA A 89 2.26 5.58 -10.66
CA ALA A 89 2.83 5.80 -11.99
C ALA A 89 2.43 7.17 -12.56
N MET A 90 1.14 7.53 -12.42
CA MET A 90 0.59 8.83 -12.79
C MET A 90 1.28 9.98 -12.07
N ASP A 91 1.47 9.86 -10.75
CA ASP A 91 2.16 10.89 -9.94
C ASP A 91 3.59 11.14 -10.44
N ARG A 92 4.34 10.07 -10.73
CA ARG A 92 5.68 10.19 -11.34
C ARG A 92 5.63 10.79 -12.74
N TYR A 93 4.66 10.39 -13.54
CA TYR A 93 4.49 10.93 -14.90
C TYR A 93 4.22 12.44 -14.87
N LEU A 94 3.35 12.90 -13.96
CA LEU A 94 3.08 14.32 -13.75
C LEU A 94 4.31 15.07 -13.24
N CYS A 95 5.10 14.48 -12.34
CA CYS A 95 6.35 15.08 -11.88
C CYS A 95 7.37 15.26 -13.02
N MET A 96 7.45 14.30 -13.95
CA MET A 96 8.32 14.38 -15.12
C MET A 96 7.82 15.41 -16.15
N LEU A 97 6.51 15.51 -16.35
CA LEU A 97 5.92 16.41 -17.35
C LEU A 97 5.87 17.87 -16.87
N TYR A 98 5.80 18.12 -15.57
CA TYR A 98 5.73 19.46 -14.97
C TYR A 98 6.95 19.82 -14.09
N PRO A 99 8.19 19.81 -14.61
CA PRO A 99 9.38 20.19 -13.85
C PRO A 99 9.33 21.66 -13.37
N ALA A 100 8.56 22.52 -14.07
CA ALA A 100 8.46 23.95 -13.79
C ALA A 100 7.81 24.29 -12.44
N ARG A 101 6.94 23.44 -11.88
CA ARG A 101 6.39 23.65 -10.52
C ARG A 101 7.39 23.25 -9.42
N TYR A 102 8.34 22.36 -9.72
CA TYR A 102 9.37 21.95 -8.76
C TYR A 102 10.46 23.02 -8.60
N HIS A 103 10.86 23.68 -9.70
CA HIS A 103 11.89 24.72 -9.63
C HIS A 103 11.41 25.99 -8.91
N LYS A 104 10.12 26.35 -9.00
CA LYS A 104 9.58 27.52 -8.28
C LYS A 104 9.52 27.36 -6.75
N HIS A 105 9.60 26.14 -6.22
CA HIS A 105 9.72 25.91 -4.77
C HIS A 105 11.18 25.82 -4.30
N SER A 106 12.11 25.44 -5.19
CA SER A 106 13.56 25.38 -4.86
C SER A 106 14.28 26.74 -4.96
N SER A 107 13.69 27.75 -5.60
CA SER A 107 14.34 29.06 -5.82
C SER A 107 13.78 30.23 -4.98
N LYS A 108 13.23 29.99 -3.78
CA LYS A 108 13.03 31.08 -2.81
C LYS A 108 13.77 30.81 -1.50
N LYS A 109 14.92 31.51 -1.40
CA LYS A 109 15.79 31.76 -0.23
C LYS A 109 17.14 31.02 -0.22
N VAL A 110 17.97 31.24 -1.23
CA VAL A 110 19.39 31.55 -0.94
C VAL A 110 19.52 33.06 -1.03
N SER A 111 19.90 33.63 0.10
CA SER A 111 20.12 35.04 0.36
C SER A 111 21.14 35.62 -0.62
N LEU A 112 20.67 36.37 -1.62
CA LEU A 112 21.43 37.50 -2.18
C LEU A 112 21.33 38.64 -1.16
N ASN A 113 22.16 38.55 -0.12
CA ASN A 113 22.52 39.67 0.74
C ASN A 113 23.88 39.35 1.37
N ASN A 114 24.95 39.52 0.60
CA ASN A 114 26.01 40.52 0.82
C ASN A 114 27.03 40.38 -0.32
#